data_AF-A0A2G2WUN0-F1
#
_entry.id   AF-A0A2G2WUN0-F1
#
_cell.length_a   1.000
_cell.length_b   1.000
_cell.length_c   1.000
_cell.angle_alpha   90.00
_cell.angle_beta   90.00
_cell.angle_gamma   90.00
#
_symmetry.space_group_name_H-M   'P 1'
#
loop_
_entity.id
_entity.type
_entity.pdbx_description
1 polymer ?
#
loop_
_entity_poly.entity_id
_entity_poly.type
_entity_poly.pdbx_seq_one_letter_code
_entity_poly.pdbx_strand_id
1 'polypeptide(L)'
;MADVVADDNMNAVQRRLMFEDECILVDENDKVVGHESKYNCHLMEKIESLNLLHRAFSVFLFNSKYELLLQQRSATKVTFPLVWTNTCCSHPLYRESELIEENALGVRNAAQRKLLDELGIPAEDVPVDEFTPLGRILYKAPSDGKWGEHERGYGFRPWKQPLAEMQEKAAYDTPLWWGPSPDTAHSVDYLLFIVRDVKVNPNPDEVADIKYVNQEQLKELLRKADAGEEGLKLSPWFRLVVDNFLFKWWDHVEKGTIYEAADMKTIHKLT
;
A
#
# COMPACT_ATOMS: atom_id res chain seq x y z
N MET A 1 -26.75 -15.37 -9.09
CA MET A 1 -26.27 -14.13 -8.46
C MET A 1 -26.04 -14.48 -7.00
N ALA A 2 -24.78 -14.60 -6.58
CA ALA A 2 -24.46 -14.87 -5.20
C ALA A 2 -24.52 -13.53 -4.44
N ASP A 3 -25.35 -13.47 -3.42
CA ASP A 3 -25.48 -12.30 -2.56
C ASP A 3 -24.14 -12.04 -1.85
N VAL A 4 -23.50 -10.92 -2.22
CA VAL A 4 -22.34 -10.38 -1.52
C VAL A 4 -22.84 -9.96 -0.14
N VAL A 5 -22.40 -10.66 0.91
CA VAL A 5 -22.67 -10.26 2.29
C VAL A 5 -21.99 -8.91 2.50
N ALA A 6 -22.80 -7.85 2.48
CA ALA A 6 -22.33 -6.49 2.68
C ALA A 6 -21.78 -6.36 4.09
N ASP A 7 -20.52 -5.94 4.22
CA ASP A 7 -20.04 -5.42 5.51
C ASP A 7 -20.73 -4.07 5.73
N ASP A 8 -21.67 -4.04 6.67
CA ASP A 8 -22.50 -2.87 7.00
C ASP A 8 -21.68 -1.69 7.56
N ASN A 9 -20.39 -1.89 7.86
CA ASN A 9 -19.50 -0.83 8.35
C ASN A 9 -18.78 -0.04 7.24
N MET A 10 -18.92 -0.44 5.98
CA MET A 10 -18.26 0.20 4.84
C MET A 10 -19.05 1.42 4.36
N ASN A 11 -18.42 2.62 4.33
CA ASN A 11 -19.07 3.80 3.76
C ASN A 11 -19.30 3.63 2.23
N ALA A 12 -20.23 4.40 1.66
CA ALA A 12 -20.63 4.22 0.26
C ALA A 12 -19.47 4.41 -0.74
N VAL A 13 -18.53 5.32 -0.44
CA VAL A 13 -17.35 5.58 -1.27
C VAL A 13 -16.41 4.38 -1.29
N GLN A 14 -16.00 3.88 -0.12
CA GLN A 14 -15.10 2.73 -0.03
C GLN A 14 -15.77 1.45 -0.54
N ARG A 15 -17.08 1.28 -0.33
CA ARG A 15 -17.83 0.15 -0.90
C ARG A 15 -17.75 0.17 -2.42
N ARG A 16 -18.04 1.33 -3.03
CA ARG A 16 -17.94 1.49 -4.48
C ARG A 16 -16.55 1.15 -4.99
N LEU A 17 -15.51 1.72 -4.38
CA LEU A 17 -14.12 1.45 -4.76
C LEU A 17 -13.73 -0.02 -4.58
N MET A 18 -14.22 -0.72 -3.56
CA MET A 18 -13.88 -2.12 -3.35
C MET A 18 -14.49 -3.06 -4.38
N PHE A 19 -15.69 -2.77 -4.88
CA PHE A 19 -16.41 -3.66 -5.80
C PHE A 19 -16.40 -3.24 -7.26
N GLU A 20 -16.15 -1.95 -7.58
CA GLU A 20 -16.08 -1.46 -8.95
C GLU A 20 -14.64 -1.37 -9.49
N ASP A 21 -13.63 -1.19 -8.64
CA ASP A 21 -12.23 -1.14 -9.10
C ASP A 21 -11.72 -2.56 -9.36
N GLU A 22 -11.29 -2.81 -10.59
CA GLU A 22 -10.61 -4.04 -10.99
C GLU A 22 -9.10 -3.85 -10.90
N CYS A 23 -8.44 -4.61 -10.03
CA CYS A 23 -7.00 -4.65 -9.90
C CYS A 23 -6.37 -5.54 -10.98
N ILE A 24 -5.14 -5.22 -11.38
CA ILE A 24 -4.36 -6.06 -12.30
C ILE A 24 -3.73 -7.20 -11.51
N LEU A 25 -4.10 -8.46 -11.81
CA LEU A 25 -3.45 -9.63 -11.24
C LEU A 25 -2.14 -9.92 -11.96
N VAL A 26 -1.10 -10.25 -11.19
CA VAL A 26 0.24 -10.54 -11.72
C VAL A 26 0.84 -11.80 -11.09
N ASP A 27 1.82 -12.40 -11.75
CA ASP A 27 2.72 -13.38 -11.15
C ASP A 27 3.87 -12.72 -10.37
N GLU A 28 4.73 -13.52 -9.73
CA GLU A 28 5.89 -13.00 -8.96
C GLU A 28 6.95 -12.30 -9.84
N ASN A 29 6.88 -12.45 -11.16
CA ASN A 29 7.74 -11.77 -12.12
C ASN A 29 7.07 -10.51 -12.70
N ASP A 30 5.96 -10.09 -12.10
CA ASP A 30 5.18 -8.93 -12.51
C ASP A 30 4.63 -9.05 -13.94
N LYS A 31 4.25 -10.27 -14.34
CA LYS A 31 3.53 -10.52 -15.59
C LYS A 31 2.05 -10.60 -15.35
N VAL A 32 1.27 -9.87 -16.16
CA VAL A 32 -0.18 -9.83 -16.06
C VAL A 32 -0.76 -11.23 -16.32
N VAL A 33 -1.55 -11.73 -15.37
CA VAL A 33 -2.22 -13.04 -15.45
C VAL A 33 -3.74 -12.92 -15.48
N GLY A 34 -4.29 -11.73 -15.21
CA GLY A 34 -5.72 -11.48 -15.23
C GLY A 34 -6.09 -10.21 -14.48
N HIS A 35 -7.32 -10.17 -13.98
CA HIS A 35 -7.85 -9.11 -13.15
C HIS A 35 -8.83 -9.66 -12.13
N GLU A 36 -9.06 -8.91 -11.07
CA GLU A 36 -10.03 -9.23 -10.04
C GLU A 36 -10.41 -7.96 -9.27
N SER A 37 -11.61 -7.96 -8.70
CA SER A 37 -12.09 -6.87 -7.84
C SER A 37 -11.10 -6.56 -6.72
N LYS A 38 -10.97 -5.27 -6.40
CA LYS A 38 -10.13 -4.79 -5.30
C LYS A 38 -10.48 -5.49 -3.99
N TYR A 39 -11.77 -5.74 -3.73
CA TYR A 39 -12.25 -6.49 -2.58
C TYR A 39 -11.59 -7.87 -2.48
N ASN A 40 -11.72 -8.70 -3.52
CA ASN A 40 -11.15 -10.05 -3.51
C ASN A 40 -9.62 -10.04 -3.47
N CYS A 41 -8.97 -9.05 -4.10
CA CYS A 41 -7.51 -8.89 -4.06
C CYS A 41 -6.97 -8.60 -2.65
N HIS A 42 -7.81 -8.13 -1.72
CA HIS A 42 -7.41 -7.79 -0.36
C HIS A 42 -7.95 -8.76 0.69
N LEU A 43 -8.87 -9.66 0.34
CA LEU A 43 -9.44 -10.63 1.26
C LEU A 43 -8.48 -11.81 1.48
N MET A 44 -8.00 -12.03 2.71
CA MET A 44 -7.01 -13.08 3.02
C MET A 44 -7.43 -14.47 2.57
N GLU A 45 -8.72 -14.81 2.73
CA GLU A 45 -9.23 -16.10 2.27
C GLU A 45 -8.94 -16.29 0.77
N LYS A 46 -9.14 -15.26 -0.06
CA LYS A 46 -8.87 -15.29 -1.50
C LYS A 46 -7.38 -15.25 -1.80
N ILE A 47 -6.63 -14.41 -1.09
CA ILE A 47 -5.17 -14.36 -1.22
C ILE A 47 -4.56 -15.74 -0.94
N GLU A 48 -5.02 -16.45 0.08
CA GLU A 48 -4.46 -17.76 0.46
C GLU A 48 -4.98 -18.91 -0.40
N SER A 49 -6.29 -18.95 -0.71
CA SER A 49 -6.87 -20.05 -1.48
C SER A 49 -6.56 -19.99 -2.97
N LEU A 50 -6.40 -18.79 -3.53
CA LEU A 50 -6.17 -18.57 -4.96
C LEU A 50 -4.77 -18.02 -5.27
N ASN A 51 -3.95 -17.79 -4.23
CA ASN A 51 -2.63 -17.15 -4.36
C ASN A 51 -2.70 -15.81 -5.10
N LEU A 52 -3.73 -14.99 -4.83
CA LEU A 52 -3.91 -13.70 -5.51
C LEU A 52 -2.76 -12.77 -5.19
N LEU A 53 -2.13 -12.26 -6.25
CA LEU A 53 -1.09 -11.24 -6.23
C LEU A 53 -1.48 -10.17 -7.25
N HIS A 54 -1.46 -8.91 -6.84
CA HIS A 54 -1.89 -7.81 -7.70
C HIS A 54 -0.81 -6.72 -7.79
N ARG A 55 -0.82 -5.95 -8.88
CA ARG A 55 0.09 -4.82 -9.05
C ARG A 55 -0.37 -3.64 -8.20
N ALA A 56 0.58 -2.95 -7.57
CA ALA A 56 0.37 -1.76 -6.76
C ALA A 56 1.40 -0.67 -7.10
N PHE A 57 1.22 0.51 -6.53
CA PHE A 57 2.23 1.57 -6.53
C PHE A 57 2.24 2.34 -5.21
N SER A 58 3.41 2.92 -4.91
CA SER A 58 3.69 3.79 -3.79
C SER A 58 4.42 5.05 -4.27
N VAL A 59 3.79 6.21 -4.09
CA VAL A 59 4.35 7.53 -4.44
C VAL A 59 5.12 8.12 -3.26
N PHE A 60 6.29 8.68 -3.56
CA PHE A 60 7.12 9.49 -2.68
C PHE A 60 7.30 10.87 -3.31
N LEU A 61 6.48 11.83 -2.88
CA LEU A 61 6.53 13.21 -3.34
C LEU A 61 7.37 14.05 -2.38
N PHE A 62 8.41 14.68 -2.92
CA PHE A 62 9.23 15.64 -2.20
C PHE A 62 8.92 17.05 -2.67
N ASN A 63 8.93 18.02 -1.76
CA ASN A 63 8.88 19.43 -2.14
C ASN A 63 10.27 19.95 -2.55
N SER A 64 10.39 21.23 -2.92
CA SER A 64 11.67 21.83 -3.32
C SER A 64 12.70 21.95 -2.18
N LYS A 65 12.29 21.69 -0.93
CA LYS A 65 13.17 21.61 0.25
C LYS A 65 13.60 20.17 0.56
N TYR A 66 13.23 19.23 -0.31
CA TYR A 66 13.45 17.79 -0.14
C TYR A 66 12.79 17.22 1.12
N GLU A 67 11.66 17.79 1.53
CA GLU A 67 10.81 17.22 2.57
C GLU A 67 9.81 16.26 1.92
N LEU A 68 9.67 15.04 2.45
CA LEU A 68 8.73 14.03 1.98
C LEU A 68 7.33 14.32 2.49
N LEU A 69 6.34 14.31 1.59
CA LEU A 69 4.93 14.37 1.94
C LEU A 69 4.45 12.99 2.43
N LEU A 70 4.05 12.91 3.70
CA LEU A 70 3.35 11.78 4.28
C LEU A 70 1.86 12.06 4.38
N GLN A 71 1.05 11.00 4.32
CA GLN A 71 -0.37 11.06 4.69
C GLN A 71 -0.66 10.13 5.87
N GLN A 72 -1.65 10.51 6.67
CA GLN A 72 -2.36 9.61 7.55
C GLN A 72 -3.64 9.14 6.85
N ARG A 73 -3.81 7.83 6.76
CA ARG A 73 -5.02 7.20 6.19
C ARG A 73 -6.25 7.60 6.99
N SER A 74 -7.38 7.86 6.32
CA SER A 74 -8.65 8.16 7.00
C SER A 74 -9.12 7.00 7.88
N ALA A 75 -9.99 7.30 8.85
CA ALA A 75 -10.63 6.28 9.68
C ALA A 75 -11.59 5.37 8.89
N THR A 76 -12.04 5.82 7.71
CA THR A 76 -12.97 5.11 6.83
C THR A 76 -12.25 4.12 5.91
N LYS A 77 -10.91 4.12 5.83
CA LYS A 77 -10.17 3.13 5.04
C LYS A 77 -10.42 1.72 5.58
N VAL A 78 -10.68 0.81 4.64
CA VAL A 78 -10.91 -0.62 4.92
C VAL A 78 -9.65 -1.27 5.50
N THR A 79 -8.53 -1.09 4.80
CA THR A 79 -7.21 -1.58 5.22
C THR A 79 -6.44 -0.48 5.93
N PHE A 80 -5.84 -0.80 7.08
CA PHE A 80 -4.92 0.07 7.82
C PHE A 80 -5.48 1.50 8.07
N PRO A 81 -6.66 1.67 8.70
CA PRO A 81 -7.18 3.01 9.04
C PRO A 81 -6.27 3.72 10.06
N LEU A 82 -6.18 5.05 9.95
CA LEU A 82 -5.40 5.93 10.87
C LEU A 82 -3.89 5.67 10.92
N VAL A 83 -3.35 4.90 9.96
CA VAL A 83 -1.92 4.61 9.84
C VAL A 83 -1.23 5.68 8.97
N TRP A 84 -0.06 6.14 9.41
CA TRP A 84 0.81 7.01 8.63
C TRP A 84 1.59 6.23 7.56
N THR A 85 1.70 6.79 6.36
CA THR A 85 2.35 6.15 5.22
C THR A 85 2.97 7.19 4.27
N ASN A 86 3.65 6.75 3.21
CA ASN A 86 4.16 7.62 2.15
C ASN A 86 3.01 8.36 1.42
N THR A 87 3.36 9.25 0.50
CA THR A 87 2.45 10.24 -0.08
C THR A 87 1.11 9.69 -0.57
N CYS A 88 1.12 8.63 -1.37
CA CYS A 88 -0.09 8.00 -1.89
C CYS A 88 0.23 6.55 -2.27
N CYS A 89 -0.66 5.61 -1.93
CA CYS A 89 -0.52 4.19 -2.26
C CYS A 89 -1.81 3.64 -2.84
N SER A 90 -1.74 3.00 -4.00
CA SER A 90 -2.94 2.45 -4.64
C SER A 90 -2.59 1.41 -5.71
N HIS A 91 -3.54 1.15 -6.61
CA HIS A 91 -3.40 0.17 -7.68
C HIS A 91 -3.61 0.82 -9.04
N PRO A 92 -2.82 0.44 -10.06
CA PRO A 92 -3.27 0.57 -11.43
C PRO A 92 -4.49 -0.33 -11.66
N LEU A 93 -5.48 0.20 -12.36
CA LEU A 93 -6.71 -0.50 -12.71
C LEU A 93 -6.52 -1.31 -13.98
N TYR A 94 -7.27 -2.40 -14.10
CA TYR A 94 -7.33 -3.20 -15.31
C TYR A 94 -8.11 -2.48 -16.42
N ARG A 95 -7.49 -1.45 -17.00
CA ARG A 95 -8.02 -0.62 -18.09
C ARG A 95 -6.90 -0.17 -19.01
N GLU A 96 -7.23 0.14 -20.26
CA GLU A 96 -6.24 0.43 -21.32
C GLU A 96 -5.20 1.47 -20.91
N SER A 97 -5.61 2.56 -20.26
CA SER A 97 -4.70 3.64 -19.85
C SER A 97 -3.74 3.26 -18.72
N GLU A 98 -4.01 2.19 -17.96
CA GLU A 98 -3.22 1.78 -16.79
C GLU A 98 -2.56 0.40 -16.96
N LEU A 99 -2.80 -0.27 -18.09
CA LEU A 99 -2.16 -1.53 -18.49
C LEU A 99 -0.85 -1.34 -19.28
N ILE A 100 -0.46 -0.09 -19.59
CA ILE A 100 0.71 0.19 -20.42
C ILE A 100 2.01 -0.11 -19.65
N GLU A 101 2.74 -1.15 -20.05
CA GLU A 101 3.98 -1.58 -19.40
C GLU A 101 5.20 -0.68 -19.72
N GLU A 102 5.21 -0.08 -20.91
CA GLU A 102 6.36 0.72 -21.37
C GLU A 102 6.67 1.86 -20.40
N ASN A 103 7.92 1.91 -19.91
CA ASN A 103 8.39 2.89 -18.95
C ASN A 103 7.46 3.05 -17.74
N ALA A 104 6.81 1.96 -17.32
CA ALA A 104 5.81 1.93 -16.25
C ALA A 104 4.69 2.97 -16.41
N LEU A 105 4.34 3.34 -17.65
CA LEU A 105 3.41 4.44 -17.94
C LEU A 105 2.03 4.21 -17.30
N GLY A 106 1.52 2.98 -17.35
CA GLY A 106 0.22 2.66 -16.76
C GLY A 106 0.17 2.89 -15.24
N VAL A 107 1.27 2.57 -14.56
CA VAL A 107 1.42 2.82 -13.12
C VAL A 107 1.54 4.32 -12.82
N ARG A 108 2.30 5.06 -13.63
CA ARG A 108 2.43 6.54 -13.50
C ARG A 108 1.08 7.25 -13.74
N ASN A 109 0.29 6.78 -14.70
CA ASN A 109 -1.08 7.27 -14.93
C ASN A 109 -1.98 7.03 -13.71
N ALA A 110 -1.91 5.84 -13.11
CA ALA A 110 -2.65 5.50 -11.91
C ALA A 110 -2.25 6.37 -10.72
N ALA A 111 -0.96 6.65 -10.56
CA ALA A 111 -0.43 7.54 -9.53
C ALA A 111 -0.96 8.97 -9.68
N GLN A 112 -0.91 9.56 -10.87
CA GLN A 112 -1.47 10.90 -11.12
C GLN A 112 -2.97 10.96 -10.78
N ARG A 113 -3.75 9.96 -11.23
CA ARG A 113 -5.18 9.86 -10.90
C ARG A 113 -5.40 9.83 -9.38
N LYS A 114 -4.66 8.99 -8.66
CA LYS A 114 -4.88 8.79 -7.23
C LYS A 114 -4.38 9.95 -6.38
N LEU A 115 -3.34 10.68 -6.81
CA LEU A 115 -2.95 11.95 -6.19
C LEU A 115 -4.06 12.99 -6.30
N LEU A 116 -4.81 13.01 -7.40
CA LEU A 116 -6.01 13.85 -7.50
C LEU A 116 -7.13 13.34 -6.57
N ASP A 117 -7.44 12.05 -6.61
CA ASP A 117 -8.55 11.46 -5.84
C ASP A 117 -8.36 11.57 -4.30
N GLU A 118 -7.13 11.40 -3.81
CA GLU A 118 -6.81 11.34 -2.38
C GLU A 118 -6.32 12.69 -1.83
N LEU A 119 -5.47 13.38 -2.59
CA LEU A 119 -4.76 14.59 -2.12
C LEU A 119 -5.21 15.86 -2.85
N GLY A 120 -6.13 15.77 -3.82
CA GLY A 120 -6.62 16.91 -4.57
C GLY A 120 -5.57 17.59 -5.45
N ILE A 121 -4.47 16.90 -5.76
CA ILE A 121 -3.37 17.43 -6.56
C ILE A 121 -3.74 17.30 -8.05
N PRO A 122 -3.86 18.41 -8.79
CA PRO A 122 -4.28 18.37 -10.19
C PRO A 122 -3.15 17.85 -11.10
N ALA A 123 -3.54 17.32 -12.26
CA ALA A 123 -2.61 16.66 -13.19
C ALA A 123 -1.49 17.58 -13.69
N GLU A 124 -1.77 18.88 -13.84
CA GLU A 124 -0.77 19.89 -14.23
C GLU A 124 0.37 20.06 -13.21
N ASP A 125 0.11 19.80 -11.93
CA ASP A 125 1.11 19.94 -10.85
C ASP A 125 2.01 18.70 -10.74
N VAL A 126 1.56 17.56 -11.27
CA VAL A 126 2.28 16.28 -11.26
C VAL A 126 2.23 15.58 -12.62
N PRO A 127 2.90 16.13 -13.66
CA PRO A 127 2.90 15.52 -14.99
C PRO A 127 3.41 14.08 -14.97
N VAL A 128 2.74 13.19 -15.70
CA VAL A 128 3.04 11.74 -15.72
C VAL A 128 4.51 11.45 -16.07
N ASP A 129 5.10 12.25 -16.95
CA ASP A 129 6.48 12.08 -17.42
C ASP A 129 7.56 12.51 -16.43
N GLU A 130 7.17 13.04 -15.28
CA GLU A 130 8.11 13.47 -14.25
C GLU A 130 8.17 12.52 -13.05
N PHE A 131 7.29 11.53 -13.00
CA PHE A 131 7.48 10.42 -12.07
C PHE A 131 8.69 9.61 -12.49
N THR A 132 9.62 9.40 -11.56
CA THR A 132 10.77 8.51 -11.71
C THR A 132 10.44 7.16 -11.07
N PRO A 133 10.24 6.08 -11.84
CA PRO A 133 10.15 4.73 -11.28
C PRO A 133 11.52 4.29 -10.77
N LEU A 134 11.63 4.03 -9.46
CA LEU A 134 12.91 3.66 -8.83
C LEU A 134 13.10 2.17 -8.66
N GLY A 135 12.03 1.42 -8.41
CA GLY A 135 12.15 -0.01 -8.21
C GLY A 135 10.81 -0.67 -7.95
N ARG A 136 10.86 -1.99 -7.75
CA ARG A 136 9.69 -2.81 -7.43
C ARG A 136 9.98 -3.67 -6.21
N ILE A 137 9.03 -3.72 -5.29
CA ILE A 137 9.07 -4.62 -4.14
C ILE A 137 7.92 -5.62 -4.20
N LEU A 138 8.16 -6.85 -3.79
CA LEU A 138 7.11 -7.85 -3.58
C LEU A 138 6.99 -8.09 -2.08
N TYR A 139 5.80 -7.89 -1.53
CA TYR A 139 5.55 -8.06 -0.10
C TYR A 139 4.15 -8.63 0.18
N LYS A 140 3.98 -9.23 1.37
CA LYS A 140 2.69 -9.64 1.93
C LYS A 140 2.57 -9.10 3.35
N ALA A 141 1.54 -8.32 3.64
CA ALA A 141 1.36 -7.64 4.92
C ALA A 141 -0.09 -7.76 5.43
N PRO A 142 -0.35 -8.52 6.51
CA PRO A 142 -1.69 -8.65 7.06
C PRO A 142 -2.17 -7.39 7.79
N SER A 143 -3.45 -7.03 7.63
CA SER A 143 -4.14 -6.01 8.44
C SER A 143 -4.77 -6.64 9.69
N ASP A 144 -5.10 -5.82 10.68
CA ASP A 144 -5.64 -6.24 11.97
C ASP A 144 -7.15 -6.57 11.97
N GLY A 145 -7.53 -7.47 12.88
CA GLY A 145 -8.90 -7.92 13.11
C GLY A 145 -9.39 -7.65 14.53
N LYS A 146 -10.20 -6.59 14.67
CA LYS A 146 -11.22 -6.27 15.69
C LYS A 146 -11.02 -6.80 17.14
N TRP A 147 -10.29 -6.01 17.94
CA TRP A 147 -10.32 -5.85 19.42
C TRP A 147 -10.00 -7.03 20.38
N GLY A 148 -8.98 -6.82 21.23
CA GLY A 148 -8.76 -7.49 22.52
C GLY A 148 -7.27 -7.54 22.93
N GLU A 149 -6.90 -6.88 24.02
CA GLU A 149 -5.52 -6.67 24.50
C GLU A 149 -4.59 -7.90 24.47
N HIS A 150 -3.45 -7.72 23.80
CA HIS A 150 -2.16 -8.12 24.39
C HIS A 150 -1.03 -7.33 23.72
N GLU A 151 -0.28 -6.58 24.53
CA GLU A 151 1.03 -6.06 24.18
C GLU A 151 1.92 -7.21 23.68
N ARG A 152 2.01 -7.40 22.37
CA ARG A 152 3.18 -8.00 21.74
C ARG A 152 3.43 -7.24 20.46
N GLY A 153 4.53 -6.47 20.50
CA GLY A 153 4.99 -5.63 19.42
C GLY A 153 5.06 -6.36 18.09
N TYR A 154 5.06 -5.56 17.03
CA TYR A 154 5.34 -5.97 15.65
C TYR A 154 6.70 -6.66 15.58
N GLY A 155 6.72 -7.95 15.86
CA GLY A 155 7.85 -8.84 15.62
C GLY A 155 7.50 -9.69 14.41
N PHE A 156 8.16 -9.40 13.28
CA PHE A 156 8.22 -10.32 12.14
C PHE A 156 8.59 -11.72 12.66
N ARG A 157 7.72 -12.71 12.46
CA ARG A 157 8.10 -14.11 12.66
C ARG A 157 8.66 -14.67 11.35
N PRO A 158 9.90 -15.18 11.32
CA PRO A 158 10.39 -15.88 10.14
C PRO A 158 9.61 -17.19 9.96
N TRP A 159 9.06 -17.40 8.76
CA TRP A 159 8.32 -18.59 8.38
C TRP A 159 9.25 -19.78 8.16
N LYS A 160 9.37 -20.65 9.17
CA LYS A 160 9.75 -22.06 8.99
C LYS A 160 8.96 -22.94 9.96
N GLN A 161 7.77 -23.38 9.55
CA GLN A 161 7.21 -24.66 9.99
C GLN A 161 6.50 -25.36 8.82
N PRO A 162 6.73 -26.66 8.57
CA PRO A 162 6.10 -27.39 7.47
C PRO A 162 4.63 -27.75 7.76
N LEU A 163 3.83 -27.76 6.70
CA LEU A 163 2.37 -28.04 6.61
C LEU A 163 1.88 -29.41 7.13
N ALA A 164 2.71 -30.23 7.78
CA ALA A 164 2.41 -31.64 8.01
C ALA A 164 1.72 -31.98 9.36
N GLU A 165 1.51 -31.03 10.28
CA GLU A 165 1.03 -31.34 11.64
C GLU A 165 -0.38 -30.82 12.01
N MET A 166 -1.17 -30.29 11.06
CA MET A 166 -2.51 -29.75 11.36
C MET A 166 -3.70 -30.67 11.03
N GLN A 167 -3.51 -31.99 10.85
CA GLN A 167 -4.57 -32.89 10.36
C GLN A 167 -5.24 -33.86 11.35
N GLU A 168 -5.03 -33.78 12.67
CA GLU A 168 -5.84 -34.60 13.59
C GLU A 168 -6.32 -33.84 14.83
N LYS A 169 -7.64 -33.65 14.87
CA LYS A 169 -8.56 -33.38 16.00
C LYS A 169 -9.29 -32.04 15.94
N ALA A 170 -10.50 -32.05 15.38
CA ALA A 170 -11.72 -31.73 16.12
C ALA A 170 -12.95 -32.04 15.26
N ALA A 171 -13.80 -32.93 15.76
CA ALA A 171 -15.10 -33.24 15.21
C ALA A 171 -16.14 -32.18 15.63
N TYR A 172 -17.12 -31.97 14.75
CA TYR A 172 -18.38 -31.22 14.85
C TYR A 172 -18.97 -31.00 16.26
N ASP A 173 -19.25 -29.74 16.63
CA ASP A 173 -20.60 -29.16 16.79
C ASP A 173 -20.54 -27.84 17.59
N THR A 174 -20.71 -26.70 16.90
CA THR A 174 -21.26 -25.41 17.39
C THR A 174 -21.11 -24.38 16.25
N PRO A 175 -22.19 -23.72 15.77
CA PRO A 175 -22.07 -22.68 14.75
C PRO A 175 -21.59 -21.39 15.41
N LEU A 176 -20.28 -21.26 15.57
CA LEU A 176 -19.60 -20.02 15.95
C LEU A 176 -19.10 -19.35 14.66
N TRP A 177 -20.04 -18.85 13.85
CA TRP A 177 -19.75 -17.90 12.77
C TRP A 177 -19.37 -16.55 13.42
N TRP A 178 -18.09 -16.36 13.70
CA TRP A 178 -17.55 -15.06 14.08
C TRP A 178 -16.80 -14.46 12.89
N GLY A 179 -17.26 -13.28 12.47
CA GLY A 179 -17.02 -12.72 11.14
C GLY A 179 -15.55 -12.48 10.76
N PRO A 180 -15.22 -12.52 9.46
CA PRO A 180 -13.88 -12.24 8.98
C PRO A 180 -13.53 -10.76 9.20
N SER A 181 -12.34 -10.48 9.73
CA SER A 181 -11.63 -9.21 9.46
C SER A 181 -10.26 -9.57 8.87
N PRO A 182 -10.17 -9.88 7.57
CA PRO A 182 -9.03 -10.55 6.95
C PRO A 182 -8.40 -9.69 5.85
N ASP A 183 -8.38 -8.36 5.95
CA ASP A 183 -7.81 -7.59 4.85
C ASP A 183 -6.27 -7.66 4.87
N THR A 184 -5.63 -7.83 3.72
CA THR A 184 -4.18 -7.97 3.58
C THR A 184 -3.70 -7.36 2.28
N ALA A 185 -2.51 -6.78 2.30
CA ALA A 185 -1.81 -6.38 1.08
C ALA A 185 -0.92 -7.53 0.62
N HIS A 186 -1.06 -7.99 -0.62
CA HIS A 186 -0.16 -8.92 -1.28
C HIS A 186 0.08 -8.45 -2.71
N SER A 187 1.23 -7.80 -2.93
CA SER A 187 1.40 -6.96 -4.09
C SER A 187 2.82 -6.93 -4.64
N VAL A 188 2.94 -6.72 -5.96
CA VAL A 188 4.16 -6.16 -6.58
C VAL A 188 3.97 -4.65 -6.67
N ASP A 189 4.73 -3.91 -5.86
CA ASP A 189 4.57 -2.49 -5.64
C ASP A 189 5.67 -1.68 -6.33
N TYR A 190 5.25 -0.81 -7.25
CA TYR A 190 6.11 0.14 -7.95
C TYR A 190 6.38 1.38 -7.10
N LEU A 191 7.65 1.67 -6.87
CA LEU A 191 8.09 2.82 -6.09
C LEU A 191 8.32 4.00 -7.03
N LEU A 192 7.47 5.02 -6.93
CA LEU A 192 7.45 6.19 -7.81
C LEU A 192 7.88 7.44 -7.04
N PHE A 193 8.89 8.16 -7.55
CA PHE A 193 9.40 9.37 -6.93
C PHE A 193 9.09 10.59 -7.80
N ILE A 194 8.79 11.73 -7.16
CA ILE A 194 8.60 13.02 -7.83
C ILE A 194 9.02 14.15 -6.91
N VAL A 195 9.63 15.21 -7.46
CA VAL A 195 10.02 16.41 -6.71
C VAL A 195 9.24 17.60 -7.26
N ARG A 196 8.20 18.03 -6.53
CA ARG A 196 7.29 19.12 -6.93
C ARG A 196 6.75 19.84 -5.70
N ASP A 197 6.67 21.16 -5.79
CA ASP A 197 5.83 21.95 -4.90
C ASP A 197 4.40 21.88 -5.39
N VAL A 198 3.51 21.32 -4.57
CA VAL A 198 2.11 21.07 -4.94
C VAL A 198 1.19 21.69 -3.90
N LYS A 199 0.01 22.13 -4.34
CA LYS A 199 -1.08 22.48 -3.43
C LYS A 199 -1.88 21.23 -3.11
N VAL A 200 -1.95 20.88 -1.83
CA VAL A 200 -2.69 19.70 -1.36
C VAL A 200 -4.06 20.13 -0.84
N ASN A 201 -5.10 19.40 -1.24
CA ASN A 201 -6.47 19.54 -0.75
C ASN A 201 -7.04 18.13 -0.48
N PRO A 202 -6.69 17.52 0.67
CA PRO A 202 -6.99 16.11 0.93
C PRO A 202 -8.49 15.80 0.93
N ASN A 203 -8.84 14.64 0.36
CA ASN A 203 -10.18 14.09 0.48
C ASN A 203 -10.35 13.45 1.88
N PRO A 204 -11.25 13.94 2.74
CA PRO A 204 -11.40 13.45 4.11
C PRO A 204 -11.85 11.98 4.21
N ASP A 205 -12.47 11.42 3.16
CA ASP A 205 -12.83 10.00 3.10
C ASP A 205 -11.61 9.10 2.85
N GLU A 206 -10.48 9.65 2.42
CA GLU A 206 -9.26 8.93 2.05
C GLU A 206 -8.07 9.26 2.98
N VAL A 207 -7.95 10.54 3.38
CA VAL A 207 -6.81 11.10 4.10
C VAL A 207 -7.29 11.87 5.33
N ALA A 208 -6.83 11.47 6.52
CA ALA A 208 -7.14 12.14 7.78
C ALA A 208 -6.22 13.34 8.05
N ASP A 209 -4.95 13.24 7.68
CA ASP A 209 -3.94 14.26 7.94
C ASP A 209 -2.78 14.15 6.94
N ILE A 210 -1.99 15.21 6.80
CA ILE A 210 -0.80 15.26 5.95
C ILE A 210 0.36 15.94 6.67
N LYS A 211 1.59 15.60 6.27
CA LYS A 211 2.79 16.24 6.84
C LYS A 211 3.97 16.18 5.89
N TYR A 212 4.63 17.30 5.69
CA TYR A 212 5.97 17.32 5.12
C TYR A 212 6.99 17.06 6.22
N VAL A 213 7.92 16.13 5.97
CA VAL A 213 8.99 15.78 6.92
C VAL A 213 10.34 15.75 6.23
N ASN A 214 11.37 16.26 6.89
CA ASN A 214 12.75 15.99 6.50
C ASN A 214 13.24 14.64 7.08
N GLN A 215 14.47 14.25 6.75
CA GLN A 215 15.05 12.97 7.19
C GLN A 215 15.07 12.81 8.73
N GLU A 216 15.43 13.86 9.47
CA GLU A 216 15.51 13.82 10.94
C GLU A 216 14.12 13.71 11.58
N GLN A 217 13.13 14.44 11.04
CA GLN A 217 11.74 14.33 11.46
C GLN A 217 11.18 12.94 11.17
N LEU A 218 11.50 12.33 10.02
CA LEU A 218 11.11 10.95 9.74
C LEU A 218 11.75 9.96 10.72
N LYS A 219 13.04 10.11 11.04
CA LYS A 219 13.72 9.27 12.05
C LYS A 219 13.02 9.36 13.42
N GLU A 220 12.60 10.56 13.83
CA GLU A 220 11.85 10.73 15.07
C GLU A 220 10.46 10.08 14.99
N LEU A 221 9.75 10.18 13.86
CA LEU A 221 8.47 9.48 13.69
C LEU A 221 8.63 7.95 13.77
N LEU A 222 9.70 7.39 13.19
CA LEU A 222 10.02 5.96 13.29
C LEU A 222 10.29 5.58 14.75
N ARG A 223 11.11 6.35 15.46
CA ARG A 223 11.40 6.13 16.89
C ARG A 223 10.12 6.12 17.73
N LYS A 224 9.24 7.09 17.50
CA LYS A 224 7.93 7.18 18.17
C LYS A 224 7.03 5.98 17.86
N ALA A 225 6.95 5.58 16.60
CA ALA A 225 6.19 4.40 16.18
C ALA A 225 6.67 3.13 16.90
N ASP A 226 8.00 2.92 16.92
CA ASP A 226 8.63 1.75 17.51
C ASP A 226 8.47 1.72 19.04
N ALA A 227 8.43 2.89 19.68
CA ALA A 227 8.15 3.06 21.09
C ALA A 227 6.66 3.00 21.46
N GLY A 228 5.75 2.96 20.48
CA GLY A 228 4.30 3.02 20.70
C GLY A 228 3.81 4.37 21.25
N GLU A 229 4.57 5.44 21.03
CA GLU A 229 4.26 6.78 21.53
C GLU A 229 3.08 7.38 20.74
N GLU A 230 2.17 8.06 21.45
CA GLU A 230 1.06 8.83 20.86
C GLU A 230 0.10 8.00 19.98
N GLY A 231 0.14 6.66 20.09
CA GLY A 231 -0.65 5.77 19.23
C GLY A 231 -0.22 5.79 17.75
N LEU A 232 0.98 6.30 17.45
CA LEU A 232 1.49 6.42 16.09
C LEU A 232 1.74 5.04 15.49
N LYS A 233 1.13 4.78 14.34
CA LYS A 233 1.31 3.56 13.55
C LYS A 233 1.83 3.92 12.16
N LEU A 234 2.74 3.11 11.64
CA LEU A 234 3.26 3.21 10.27
C LEU A 234 2.82 2.00 9.46
N SER A 235 2.58 2.21 8.17
CA SER A 235 2.16 1.10 7.31
C SER A 235 3.32 0.11 7.10
N PRO A 236 3.05 -1.20 7.01
CA PRO A 236 4.10 -2.20 6.84
C PRO A 236 4.96 -1.95 5.59
N TRP A 237 4.34 -1.63 4.44
CA TRP A 237 5.06 -1.36 3.20
C TRP A 237 5.94 -0.11 3.29
N PHE A 238 5.45 0.95 3.96
CA PHE A 238 6.26 2.15 4.15
C PHE A 238 7.48 1.83 5.02
N ARG A 239 7.31 1.04 6.08
CA ARG A 239 8.42 0.57 6.91
C ARG A 239 9.43 -0.26 6.11
N LEU A 240 8.95 -1.17 5.26
CA LEU A 240 9.82 -1.96 4.37
C LEU A 240 10.66 -1.06 3.45
N VAL A 241 10.07 -0.04 2.83
CA VAL A 241 10.82 0.89 1.97
C VAL A 241 11.80 1.74 2.79
N VAL A 242 11.37 2.23 3.95
CA VAL A 242 12.21 3.04 4.85
C VAL A 242 13.46 2.29 5.29
N ASP A 243 13.30 1.07 5.79
CA ASP A 243 14.38 0.29 6.38
C ASP A 243 15.40 -0.21 5.35
N ASN A 244 14.97 -0.40 4.10
CA ASN A 244 15.80 -0.99 3.07
C ASN A 244 16.39 0.04 2.10
N PHE A 245 15.68 1.13 1.80
CA PHE A 245 16.00 1.98 0.64
C PHE A 245 15.90 3.48 0.88
N LEU A 246 14.85 3.95 1.58
CA LEU A 246 14.40 5.34 1.47
C LEU A 246 15.49 6.36 1.76
N PHE A 247 16.23 6.21 2.86
CA PHE A 247 17.25 7.20 3.24
C PHE A 247 18.37 7.31 2.19
N LYS A 248 18.79 6.18 1.62
CA LYS A 248 19.78 6.19 0.52
C LYS A 248 19.24 6.88 -0.72
N TRP A 249 17.98 6.61 -1.09
CA TRP A 249 17.35 7.29 -2.23
C TRP A 249 17.08 8.76 -1.97
N TRP A 250 16.77 9.15 -0.73
CA TRP A 250 16.60 10.53 -0.31
C TRP A 250 17.88 11.34 -0.54
N ASP A 251 19.06 10.77 -0.24
CA ASP A 251 20.34 11.41 -0.57
C ASP A 251 20.50 11.68 -2.09
N HIS A 252 19.97 10.80 -2.94
CA HIS A 252 19.97 11.01 -4.39
C HIS A 252 18.95 12.08 -4.82
N VAL A 253 17.80 12.17 -4.15
CA VAL A 253 16.82 13.25 -4.35
C VAL A 253 17.48 14.61 -4.06
N GLU A 254 18.12 14.76 -2.91
CA GLU A 254 18.78 16.01 -2.50
C GLU A 254 19.92 16.43 -3.45
N LYS A 255 20.62 15.44 -4.04
CA LYS A 255 21.70 15.66 -5.01
C LYS A 255 21.22 15.85 -6.45
N GLY A 256 19.94 15.65 -6.74
CA GLY A 256 19.41 15.67 -8.11
C GLY A 256 19.90 14.50 -8.98
N THR A 257 20.27 13.37 -8.37
CA THR A 257 20.84 12.17 -9.03
C THR A 257 19.92 10.96 -8.93
N ILE A 258 18.61 11.17 -8.74
CA ILE A 258 17.64 10.11 -8.45
C ILE A 258 17.60 9.00 -9.51
N TYR A 259 17.86 9.33 -10.78
CA TYR A 259 17.92 8.37 -11.88
C TYR A 259 19.06 7.34 -11.74
N GLU A 260 20.13 7.67 -11.03
CA GLU A 260 21.25 6.76 -10.78
C GLU A 260 20.89 5.64 -9.79
N ALA A 261 19.84 5.87 -8.98
CA ALA A 261 19.37 4.92 -7.99
C ALA A 261 18.32 3.93 -8.53
N ALA A 262 17.84 4.11 -9.77
CA ALA A 262 16.77 3.32 -10.34
C ALA A 262 17.23 1.89 -10.68
N ASP A 263 16.51 0.90 -10.15
CA ASP A 263 16.59 -0.51 -10.53
C ASP A 263 15.19 -1.05 -10.86
N MET A 264 14.80 -0.90 -12.12
CA MET A 264 13.56 -1.46 -12.63
C MET A 264 13.69 -2.91 -13.12
N LYS A 265 14.89 -3.52 -13.03
CA LYS A 265 15.10 -4.92 -13.46
C LYS A 265 14.80 -5.90 -12.32
N THR A 266 15.17 -5.54 -11.11
CA THR A 266 14.97 -6.37 -9.92
C THR A 266 13.57 -6.18 -9.32
N ILE A 267 12.99 -7.26 -8.82
CA ILE A 267 11.85 -7.22 -7.89
C ILE A 267 12.38 -7.65 -6.53
N HIS A 268 12.46 -6.71 -5.59
CA HIS A 268 12.98 -6.98 -4.25
C HIS A 268 11.91 -7.67 -3.41
N LYS A 269 12.11 -8.96 -3.12
CA LYS A 269 11.21 -9.72 -2.25
C LYS A 269 11.48 -9.37 -0.80
N LEU A 270 10.51 -8.71 -0.16
CA LEU A 270 10.58 -8.27 1.23
C LEU A 270 9.47 -9.00 2.01
N THR A 271 9.86 -10.05 2.72
CA THR A 271 8.97 -10.94 3.48
C THR A 271 9.39 -11.01 4.92
#